data_AF-A0A4R4PRQ6-F1
#
_entry.id   AF-A0A4R4PRQ6-F1
#
_cell.length_a   1.000
_cell.length_b   1.000
_cell.length_c   1.000
_cell.angle_alpha   90.00
_cell.angle_beta   90.00
_cell.angle_gamma   90.00
#
_symmetry.space_group_name_H-M   'P 1'
#
loop_
_entity.id
_entity.type
_entity.pdbx_description
1 polymer ?
#
loop_
_entity_poly.entity_id
_entity_poly.type
_entity_poly.pdbx_seq_one_letter_code
_entity_poly.pdbx_strand_id
1 'polypeptide(L)'
;MRRWVGISLVVTSCFALVGCSPGIAGELGLMRDDKGNISAVLQICEGHIEYVALNLQGPGITNSPGEGPDLLGEWESDSEVGKGFVQFDLAHGGNGWKVVTPLAARNPASTFSITSWSMDNTWTALGPQFKTSDLANLKPGEVMVMPDDGSLGNRVQTLDDFKRSCS
;
A
#
# COMPACT_ATOMS: atom_id res chain seq x y z
N MET A 1 37.67 32.71 52.87
CA MET A 1 38.16 31.87 51.76
C MET A 1 36.94 31.17 51.15
N ARG A 2 36.74 31.36 49.84
CA ARG A 2 35.45 31.25 49.13
C ARG A 2 35.18 29.79 48.70
N ARG A 3 34.09 29.19 49.18
CA ARG A 3 33.60 27.86 48.76
C ARG A 3 33.03 27.94 47.34
N TRP A 4 33.54 27.14 46.41
CA TRP A 4 33.01 26.98 45.06
C TRP A 4 32.26 25.65 44.98
N VAL A 5 30.94 25.72 44.80
CA VAL A 5 30.06 24.58 44.49
C VAL A 5 30.00 24.49 42.97
N GLY A 6 30.62 23.46 42.39
CA GLY A 6 30.52 23.16 40.97
C GLY A 6 29.17 22.55 40.67
N ILE A 7 28.35 23.24 39.88
CA ILE A 7 27.09 22.74 39.33
C ILE A 7 27.45 21.99 38.05
N SER A 8 27.43 20.66 38.09
CA SER A 8 27.50 19.82 36.89
C SER A 8 26.14 19.83 36.21
N LEU A 9 26.05 20.56 35.11
CA LEU A 9 24.87 20.62 34.25
C LEU A 9 24.88 19.37 33.35
N VAL A 10 24.12 18.35 33.73
CA VAL A 10 23.89 17.16 32.89
C VAL A 10 22.95 17.57 31.76
N VAL A 11 23.51 17.84 30.59
CA VAL A 11 22.75 18.06 29.35
C VAL A 11 22.30 16.70 28.83
N THR A 12 21.10 16.29 29.21
CA THR A 12 20.43 15.10 28.67
C THR A 12 19.96 15.43 27.25
N SER A 13 20.77 15.09 26.24
CA SER A 13 20.34 15.06 24.84
C SER A 13 19.18 14.08 24.68
N CYS A 14 17.96 14.60 24.56
CA CYS A 14 16.86 13.85 23.97
C CYS A 14 17.13 13.70 22.47
N PHE A 15 17.67 12.56 22.07
CA PHE A 15 17.56 12.11 20.69
C PHE A 15 16.10 11.78 20.41
N ALA A 16 15.34 12.77 19.94
CA ALA A 16 14.04 12.52 19.32
C ALA A 16 14.31 11.81 17.99
N LEU A 17 14.18 10.48 17.98
CA LEU A 17 14.06 9.69 16.76
C LEU A 17 12.76 10.11 16.06
N VAL A 18 12.81 11.19 15.27
CA VAL A 18 11.80 11.48 14.26
C VAL A 18 11.91 10.39 13.20
N GLY A 19 11.17 9.29 13.40
CA GLY A 19 10.98 8.30 12.36
C GLY A 19 10.30 8.97 11.17
N CYS A 20 11.03 9.13 10.07
CA CYS A 20 10.45 9.56 8.81
C CYS A 20 9.59 8.41 8.28
N SER A 21 8.33 8.35 8.69
CA SER A 21 7.33 7.53 8.02
C SER A 21 6.89 8.25 6.74
N PRO A 22 6.73 7.53 5.62
CA PRO A 22 6.15 8.11 4.41
C PRO A 22 4.78 8.72 4.68
N GLY A 23 4.44 9.78 3.96
CA GLY A 23 3.08 10.32 3.93
C GLY A 23 2.10 9.31 3.32
N ILE A 24 0.83 9.39 3.72
CA ILE A 24 -0.23 8.60 3.10
C ILE A 24 -0.76 9.35 1.88
N ALA A 25 -0.50 8.79 0.69
CA ALA A 25 -0.94 9.39 -0.58
C ALA A 25 -2.43 9.21 -0.81
N GLY A 26 -3.02 8.13 -0.30
CA GLY A 26 -4.42 7.79 -0.51
C GLY A 26 -4.69 6.32 -0.24
N GLU A 27 -5.57 5.72 -1.04
CA GLU A 27 -6.07 4.37 -0.84
C GLU A 27 -5.76 3.47 -2.05
N LEU A 28 -5.36 2.22 -1.76
CA LEU A 28 -5.18 1.17 -2.74
C LEU A 28 -6.26 0.10 -2.52
N GLY A 29 -6.95 -0.27 -3.59
CA GLY A 29 -8.00 -1.28 -3.57
C GLY A 29 -7.81 -2.34 -4.64
N LEU A 30 -8.56 -3.42 -4.49
CA LEU A 30 -8.70 -4.47 -5.50
C LEU A 30 -10.16 -4.57 -5.93
N MET A 31 -10.38 -4.62 -7.23
CA MET A 31 -11.71 -4.82 -7.81
C MET A 31 -11.71 -6.00 -8.76
N ARG A 32 -12.90 -6.58 -8.94
CA ARG A 32 -13.15 -7.63 -9.93
C ARG A 32 -14.11 -7.11 -10.99
N ASP A 33 -13.78 -7.33 -12.26
CA ASP A 33 -14.67 -6.99 -13.37
C ASP A 33 -15.71 -8.11 -13.63
N ASP A 34 -16.59 -7.89 -14.60
CA ASP A 34 -17.62 -8.83 -15.03
C ASP A 34 -17.07 -10.12 -15.67
N LYS A 35 -15.84 -10.08 -16.18
CA LYS A 35 -15.10 -11.21 -16.76
C LYS A 35 -14.29 -11.97 -15.71
N GLY A 36 -14.22 -11.44 -14.50
CA GLY A 36 -13.47 -11.99 -13.38
C GLY A 36 -11.99 -11.63 -13.35
N ASN A 37 -11.55 -10.68 -14.19
CA ASN A 37 -10.21 -10.11 -14.08
C ASN A 37 -10.12 -9.25 -12.81
N ILE A 38 -8.91 -9.21 -12.25
CA ILE A 38 -8.64 -8.43 -11.04
C ILE A 38 -7.83 -7.21 -11.43
N SER A 39 -8.33 -6.03 -11.06
CA SER A 39 -7.62 -4.76 -11.23
C SER A 39 -7.21 -4.21 -9.87
N ALA A 40 -6.04 -3.59 -9.82
CA ALA A 40 -5.74 -2.62 -8.77
C ALA A 40 -6.42 -1.30 -9.10
N VAL A 41 -6.90 -0.62 -8.06
CA VAL A 41 -7.41 0.74 -8.13
C VAL A 41 -6.70 1.60 -7.10
N LEU A 42 -6.24 2.77 -7.52
CA LEU A 42 -5.63 3.75 -6.64
C LEU A 42 -6.48 5.02 -6.67
N GLN A 43 -6.75 5.55 -5.49
CA GLN A 43 -7.32 6.88 -5.32
C GLN A 43 -6.30 7.72 -4.56
N ILE A 44 -5.61 8.60 -5.28
CA ILE A 44 -4.51 9.42 -4.77
C ILE A 44 -5.06 10.78 -4.36
N CYS A 45 -4.97 11.09 -3.08
CA CYS A 45 -5.40 12.35 -2.46
C CYS A 45 -4.26 13.36 -2.38
N GLU A 46 -3.03 12.89 -2.14
CA GLU A 46 -1.80 13.67 -1.97
C GLU A 46 -0.60 12.93 -2.54
N GLY A 47 0.49 13.65 -2.81
CA GLY A 47 1.72 13.05 -3.32
C GLY A 47 1.59 12.44 -4.72
N HIS A 48 2.35 11.36 -4.92
CA HIS A 48 2.41 10.57 -6.14
C HIS A 48 2.72 9.09 -5.80
N ILE A 49 2.43 8.18 -6.73
CA ILE A 49 2.70 6.74 -6.58
C ILE A 49 3.15 6.18 -7.93
N GLU A 50 4.24 5.41 -7.95
CA GLU A 50 4.78 4.80 -9.17
C GLU A 50 4.94 3.29 -9.07
N TYR A 51 4.92 2.72 -7.86
CA TYR A 51 5.14 1.29 -7.64
C TYR A 51 3.96 0.66 -6.91
N VAL A 52 3.61 -0.55 -7.35
CA VAL A 52 2.71 -1.46 -6.65
C VAL A 52 3.35 -2.84 -6.61
N ALA A 53 3.36 -3.47 -5.44
CA ALA A 53 3.79 -4.85 -5.31
C ALA A 53 2.77 -5.70 -4.56
N LEU A 54 2.67 -6.95 -5.00
CA LEU A 54 1.95 -8.02 -4.34
C LEU A 54 2.95 -8.94 -3.67
N ASN A 55 2.78 -9.17 -2.37
CA ASN A 55 3.64 -10.04 -1.58
C ASN A 55 2.83 -11.17 -0.94
N LEU A 56 3.47 -12.32 -0.73
CA LEU A 56 2.95 -13.32 0.20
C LEU A 56 3.10 -12.80 1.63
N GLN A 57 2.07 -13.03 2.45
CA GLN A 57 2.18 -12.76 3.87
C GLN A 57 2.65 -14.02 4.60
N GLY A 58 3.88 -14.03 5.08
CA GLY A 58 4.44 -15.08 5.93
C GLY A 58 4.40 -14.71 7.43
N PRO A 59 4.37 -15.70 8.34
CA PRO A 59 4.57 -15.43 9.76
C PRO A 59 5.96 -14.83 10.00
N GLY A 60 6.02 -13.60 10.53
CA GLY A 60 7.26 -12.92 10.90
C GLY A 60 7.84 -11.96 9.85
N ILE A 61 7.17 -11.72 8.73
CA ILE A 61 7.60 -10.73 7.73
C ILE A 61 7.14 -9.33 8.19
N THR A 62 8.10 -8.44 8.48
CA THR A 62 7.83 -7.01 8.72
C THR A 62 7.61 -6.32 7.38
N ASN A 63 6.58 -5.47 7.30
CA ASN A 63 6.12 -4.77 6.08
C ASN A 63 7.11 -3.71 5.56
N SER A 64 8.34 -4.08 5.23
CA SER A 64 9.27 -3.19 4.54
C SER A 64 8.95 -3.15 3.04
N PRO A 65 8.72 -1.98 2.43
CA PRO A 65 8.52 -1.85 0.99
C PRO A 65 9.74 -2.36 0.22
N GLY A 66 9.54 -3.13 -0.85
CA GLY A 66 10.60 -3.53 -1.78
C GLY A 66 11.58 -4.62 -1.34
N GLU A 67 11.62 -4.99 -0.06
CA GLU A 67 12.48 -6.09 0.46
C GLU A 67 11.66 -7.13 1.22
N GLY A 68 11.01 -8.03 0.47
CA GLY A 68 10.37 -9.22 1.03
C GLY A 68 10.81 -10.47 0.27
N PRO A 69 11.14 -11.59 0.94
CA PRO A 69 11.51 -12.85 0.27
C PRO A 69 10.37 -13.52 -0.52
N ASP A 70 9.19 -12.88 -0.63
CA ASP A 70 7.99 -13.42 -1.28
C ASP A 70 7.24 -12.42 -2.19
N LEU A 71 7.97 -11.65 -3.02
CA LEU A 71 7.37 -10.85 -4.10
C LEU A 71 6.70 -11.76 -5.14
N LEU A 72 5.41 -11.57 -5.39
CA LEU A 72 4.60 -12.38 -6.31
C LEU A 72 4.22 -11.65 -7.59
N GLY A 73 4.25 -10.32 -7.57
CA GLY A 73 3.93 -9.49 -8.72
C GLY A 73 4.30 -8.04 -8.44
N GLU A 74 4.68 -7.34 -9.50
CA GLU A 74 5.12 -5.95 -9.42
C GLU A 74 4.65 -5.19 -10.65
N TRP A 75 4.16 -3.97 -10.41
CA TRP A 75 3.71 -3.04 -11.41
C TRP A 75 4.36 -1.68 -11.19
N GLU A 76 4.69 -1.02 -12.28
CA GLU A 76 5.36 0.27 -12.28
C GLU A 76 4.68 1.21 -13.27
N SER A 77 4.64 2.50 -12.94
CA SER A 77 4.32 3.58 -13.86
C SER A 77 5.61 4.25 -14.36
N ASP A 78 5.69 4.58 -15.65
CA ASP A 78 6.87 5.26 -16.23
C ASP A 78 6.97 6.75 -15.82
N SER A 79 5.94 7.29 -15.17
CA SER A 79 5.87 8.68 -14.70
C SER A 79 5.15 8.80 -13.36
N GLU A 80 5.39 9.90 -12.64
CA GLU A 80 4.68 10.21 -11.40
C GLU A 80 3.16 10.19 -11.58
N VAL A 81 2.46 9.35 -10.81
CA VAL A 81 0.99 9.31 -10.81
C VAL A 81 0.50 10.14 -9.65
N GLY A 82 0.12 11.39 -9.93
CA GLY A 82 -0.39 12.33 -8.93
C GLY A 82 -1.86 12.12 -8.57
N LYS A 83 -2.46 13.16 -7.98
CA LYS A 83 -3.85 13.14 -7.47
C LYS A 83 -4.86 12.66 -8.52
N GLY A 84 -5.78 11.80 -8.08
CA GLY A 84 -6.88 11.29 -8.88
C GLY A 84 -7.04 9.77 -8.79
N PHE A 85 -7.93 9.27 -9.65
CA PHE A 85 -8.22 7.85 -9.76
C PHE A 85 -7.42 7.21 -10.90
N VAL A 86 -6.81 6.06 -10.63
CA VAL A 86 -6.25 5.18 -11.67
C VAL A 86 -6.65 3.74 -11.41
N GLN A 87 -6.82 2.98 -12.49
CA GLN A 87 -7.10 1.56 -12.47
C GLN A 87 -6.18 0.86 -13.46
N PHE A 88 -5.64 -0.29 -13.11
CA PHE A 88 -4.91 -1.12 -14.06
C PHE A 88 -5.13 -2.61 -13.78
N ASP A 89 -5.09 -3.42 -14.83
CA ASP A 89 -5.28 -4.86 -14.73
C ASP A 89 -4.02 -5.52 -14.13
N LEU A 90 -4.20 -6.44 -13.19
CA LEU A 90 -3.03 -7.08 -12.57
C LEU A 90 -2.31 -8.05 -13.52
N ALA A 91 -2.99 -8.62 -14.52
CA ALA A 91 -2.36 -9.54 -15.46
C ALA A 91 -1.66 -8.82 -16.62
N HIS A 92 -2.18 -7.67 -17.06
CA HIS A 92 -1.73 -7.00 -18.28
C HIS A 92 -1.28 -5.54 -18.10
N GLY A 93 -1.47 -4.94 -16.92
CA GLY A 93 -1.27 -3.51 -16.69
C GLY A 93 -2.35 -2.66 -17.36
N GLY A 94 -1.97 -1.48 -17.84
CA GLY A 94 -2.85 -0.51 -18.50
C GLY A 94 -2.83 0.86 -17.84
N ASN A 95 -3.35 1.89 -18.53
CA ASN A 95 -3.43 3.26 -18.02
C ASN A 95 -2.09 3.82 -17.49
N GLY A 96 -0.99 3.54 -18.21
CA GLY A 96 0.37 3.98 -17.83
C GLY A 96 1.13 3.02 -16.93
N TRP A 97 0.45 2.00 -16.38
CA TRP A 97 1.07 0.95 -15.57
C TRP A 97 1.48 -0.25 -16.40
N LYS A 98 2.70 -0.77 -16.17
CA LYS A 98 3.24 -1.98 -16.81
C LYS A 98 3.49 -3.06 -15.77
N VAL A 99 3.38 -4.32 -16.19
CA VAL A 99 3.78 -5.47 -15.38
C VAL A 99 5.30 -5.60 -15.45
N VAL A 100 5.97 -5.47 -14.31
CA VAL A 100 7.43 -5.65 -14.18
C VAL A 100 7.73 -7.11 -13.82
N THR A 101 7.08 -7.60 -12.77
CA THR A 101 7.13 -8.99 -12.35
C THR A 101 5.77 -9.64 -12.61
N PRO A 102 5.66 -10.58 -13.58
CA PRO A 102 4.42 -11.28 -13.84
C PRO A 102 3.95 -12.07 -12.64
N LEU A 103 2.62 -12.11 -12.47
CA LEU A 103 2.02 -12.71 -11.29
C LEU A 103 2.29 -14.22 -11.22
N ALA A 104 3.04 -14.64 -10.20
CA ALA A 104 3.33 -16.05 -9.97
C ALA A 104 2.05 -16.84 -9.60
N ALA A 105 2.07 -18.15 -9.83
CA ALA A 105 0.96 -19.02 -9.45
C ALA A 105 0.67 -18.93 -7.95
N ARG A 106 -0.57 -18.58 -7.60
CA ARG A 106 -1.00 -18.35 -6.21
C ARG A 106 -1.47 -19.65 -5.57
N ASN A 107 -0.90 -20.00 -4.41
CA ASN A 107 -1.53 -20.98 -3.53
C ASN A 107 -2.82 -20.36 -2.95
N PRO A 108 -4.01 -20.93 -3.20
CA PRO A 108 -5.27 -20.38 -2.72
C PRO A 108 -5.41 -20.36 -1.19
N ALA A 109 -4.59 -21.13 -0.46
CA ALA A 109 -4.58 -21.13 1.00
C ALA A 109 -3.79 -19.95 1.62
N SER A 110 -3.00 -19.25 0.82
CA SER A 110 -2.14 -18.15 1.26
C SER A 110 -2.89 -16.85 1.45
N THR A 111 -2.40 -16.03 2.37
CA THR A 111 -2.77 -14.61 2.48
C THR A 111 -1.74 -13.76 1.74
N PHE A 112 -2.21 -12.74 1.04
CA PHE A 112 -1.42 -11.81 0.26
C PHE A 112 -1.61 -10.39 0.76
N SER A 113 -0.63 -9.54 0.58
CA SER A 113 -0.74 -8.09 0.76
C SER A 113 -0.38 -7.37 -0.53
N ILE A 114 -1.11 -6.29 -0.83
CA ILE A 114 -0.76 -5.39 -1.92
C ILE A 114 -0.46 -4.01 -1.36
N THR A 115 0.67 -3.44 -1.76
CA THR A 115 1.16 -2.16 -1.23
C THR A 115 1.65 -1.31 -2.39
N SER A 116 1.52 0.00 -2.25
CA SER A 116 2.07 0.96 -3.21
C SER A 116 2.95 2.01 -2.54
N TRP A 117 3.90 2.54 -3.28
CA TRP A 117 4.80 3.59 -2.81
C TRP A 117 5.31 4.47 -3.95
N SER A 118 5.78 5.65 -3.59
CA SER A 118 6.51 6.52 -4.51
C SER A 118 7.95 6.09 -4.69
N MET A 119 8.54 6.35 -5.85
CA MET A 119 9.94 6.05 -6.13
C MET A 119 10.91 6.66 -5.10
N ASP A 120 10.59 7.85 -4.60
CA ASP A 120 11.39 8.56 -3.59
C ASP A 120 11.10 8.10 -2.14
N ASN A 121 10.20 7.14 -1.95
CA ASN A 121 9.72 6.60 -0.68
C ASN A 121 9.10 7.65 0.26
N THR A 122 8.65 8.79 -0.26
CA THR A 122 7.99 9.83 0.53
C THR A 122 6.49 9.60 0.68
N TRP A 123 5.90 8.74 -0.15
CA TRP A 123 4.46 8.45 -0.15
C TRP A 123 4.16 6.96 -0.23
N THR A 124 3.04 6.56 0.38
CA THR A 124 2.49 5.21 0.29
C THR A 124 0.96 5.23 0.25
N ALA A 125 0.38 4.25 -0.44
CA ALA A 125 -1.01 3.87 -0.24
C ALA A 125 -1.07 2.37 0.03
N LEU A 126 -1.61 2.02 1.21
CA LEU A 126 -1.71 0.64 1.66
C LEU A 126 -2.98 0.00 1.10
N GLY A 127 -2.86 -1.24 0.64
CA GLY A 127 -3.96 -2.02 0.12
C GLY A 127 -4.46 -3.11 1.08
N PRO A 128 -5.49 -3.86 0.67
CA PRO A 128 -6.05 -4.94 1.48
C PRO A 128 -5.08 -6.11 1.68
N GLN A 129 -5.34 -6.90 2.72
CA GLN A 129 -4.73 -8.21 2.94
C GLN A 129 -5.76 -9.30 2.64
N PHE A 130 -5.52 -10.17 1.67
CA PHE A 130 -6.59 -10.98 1.10
C PHE A 130 -6.16 -12.41 0.74
N LYS A 131 -7.15 -13.30 0.64
CA LYS A 131 -7.04 -14.60 -0.01
C LYS A 131 -7.68 -14.56 -1.39
N THR A 132 -7.31 -15.50 -2.27
CA THR A 132 -7.92 -15.62 -3.59
C THR A 132 -9.45 -15.82 -3.51
N SER A 133 -9.95 -16.50 -2.47
CA SER A 133 -11.39 -16.67 -2.23
C SER A 133 -12.12 -15.36 -1.99
N ASP A 134 -11.45 -14.37 -1.39
CA ASP A 134 -12.08 -13.10 -1.05
C ASP A 134 -12.32 -12.28 -2.31
N LEU A 135 -11.37 -12.33 -3.26
CA LEU A 135 -11.53 -11.72 -4.58
C LEU A 135 -12.61 -12.39 -5.42
N ALA A 136 -12.77 -13.72 -5.31
CA ALA A 136 -13.82 -14.44 -6.02
C ALA A 136 -15.24 -14.04 -5.56
N ASN A 137 -15.37 -13.57 -4.32
CA ASN A 137 -16.62 -13.12 -3.74
C ASN A 137 -16.96 -11.64 -4.06
N LEU A 138 -16.02 -10.87 -4.62
CA LEU A 138 -16.29 -9.50 -5.05
C LEU A 138 -17.25 -9.51 -6.23
N LYS A 139 -18.31 -8.71 -6.12
CA LYS A 139 -19.23 -8.44 -7.22
C LYS A 139 -18.63 -7.37 -8.15
N PRO A 140 -19.01 -7.36 -9.44
CA PRO A 140 -18.64 -6.28 -10.33
C PRO A 140 -19.02 -4.91 -9.76
N GLY A 141 -18.06 -3.98 -9.73
CA GLY A 141 -18.22 -2.63 -9.18
C GLY A 141 -17.95 -2.51 -7.67
N GLU A 142 -17.65 -3.60 -6.98
CA GLU A 142 -17.16 -3.59 -5.60
C GLU A 142 -15.63 -3.47 -5.57
N VAL A 143 -15.14 -2.72 -4.59
CA VAL A 143 -13.71 -2.54 -4.30
C VAL A 143 -13.44 -3.04 -2.88
N MET A 144 -12.49 -3.96 -2.76
CA MET A 144 -11.92 -4.39 -1.49
C MET A 144 -10.78 -3.47 -1.10
N VAL A 145 -10.80 -2.99 0.15
CA VAL A 145 -9.83 -2.04 0.70
C VAL A 145 -9.45 -2.42 2.12
N MET A 146 -8.34 -1.86 2.59
CA MET A 146 -7.97 -1.92 4.00
C MET A 146 -8.94 -1.05 4.83
N PRO A 147 -9.30 -1.43 6.06
CA PRO A 147 -10.19 -0.63 6.90
C PRO A 147 -9.48 0.63 7.43
N ASP A 148 -10.21 1.74 7.44
CA ASP A 148 -9.71 3.07 7.84
C ASP A 148 -9.33 3.15 9.33
N ASP A 149 -9.94 2.32 10.17
CA ASP A 149 -9.76 2.29 11.62
C ASP A 149 -8.65 1.32 12.08
N GLY A 150 -7.95 0.67 11.13
CA GLY A 150 -6.93 -0.33 11.41
C GLY A 150 -7.47 -1.62 12.03
N SER A 151 -8.78 -1.85 11.97
CA SER A 151 -9.39 -3.12 12.38
C SER A 151 -8.90 -4.30 11.53
N LEU A 152 -9.12 -5.51 12.02
CA LEU A 152 -8.74 -6.72 11.28
C LEU A 152 -9.73 -6.96 10.14
N GLY A 153 -9.19 -7.37 8.98
CA GLY A 153 -9.95 -7.73 7.80
C GLY A 153 -9.91 -6.66 6.72
N ASN A 154 -10.76 -6.81 5.71
CA ASN A 154 -10.94 -5.84 4.63
C ASN A 154 -12.37 -5.30 4.66
N ARG A 155 -12.51 -4.05 4.22
CA ARG A 155 -13.81 -3.45 3.92
C ARG A 155 -14.12 -3.61 2.42
N VAL A 156 -15.40 -3.73 2.09
CA VAL A 156 -15.87 -3.68 0.71
C VAL A 156 -16.74 -2.44 0.55
N GLN A 157 -16.50 -1.68 -0.51
CA GLN A 157 -17.24 -0.47 -0.86
C GLN A 157 -17.54 -0.42 -2.36
N THR A 158 -18.38 0.53 -2.79
CA THR A 158 -18.62 0.75 -4.22
C THR A 158 -17.43 1.47 -4.85
N LEU A 159 -17.21 1.28 -6.15
CA LEU A 159 -16.19 2.02 -6.89
C LEU A 159 -16.42 3.55 -6.83
N ASP A 160 -17.67 3.99 -6.80
CA ASP A 160 -17.98 5.42 -6.72
C ASP A 160 -17.66 6.01 -5.35
N ASP A 161 -17.83 5.24 -4.27
CA ASP A 161 -17.43 5.66 -2.93
C ASP A 161 -15.90 5.65 -2.78
N PHE A 162 -15.23 4.64 -3.35
CA PHE A 162 -13.76 4.60 -3.42
C PHE A 162 -13.19 5.85 -4.11
N LYS A 163 -13.74 6.24 -5.27
CA LYS A 163 -13.31 7.46 -5.99
C LYS A 163 -13.54 8.75 -5.21
N ARG A 164 -14.45 8.73 -4.23
CA ARG A 164 -14.79 9.87 -3.38
C ARG A 164 -14.00 9.90 -2.07
N SER A 165 -13.12 8.93 -1.79
CA SER A 165 -12.42 8.85 -0.48
C SER A 165 -11.52 10.04 -0.16
N CYS A 166 -11.15 10.86 -1.16
CA CYS A 166 -10.40 12.12 -0.97
C CYS A 166 -11.26 13.39 -0.81
N SER A 167 -12.59 13.27 -0.71
CA SER A 167 -13.54 14.40 -0.79
C SER A 167 -13.95 14.96 0.56
#